data_AF-A0A971V6F8-F1
#
_entry.id   AF-A0A971V6F8-F1
#
_cell.length_a   1.000
_cell.length_b   1.000
_cell.length_c   1.000
_cell.angle_alpha   90.00
_cell.angle_beta   90.00
_cell.angle_gamma   90.00
#
_symmetry.space_group_name_H-M   'P 1'
#
loop_
_entity.id
_entity.type
_entity.pdbx_description
1 polymer ?
#
loop_
_entity_poly.entity_id
_entity_poly.type
_entity_poly.pdbx_seq_one_letter_code
_entity_poly.pdbx_strand_id
1 'polypeptide(L)'
;MKKCPVCGVMMGDNVARCSMCKYDFQKASSGEVDQAVKEAQSTLSKKEEEAIARSAEKKSEEEKHLAEIKQKITREIDTLKAQFESEKLRLDAEYAQLQRTAIDEKLKLEAELTEKRNELDDVRNYIVTAKKDIEKYREEGHIAALKEHDEMIDLAKKEQQRIMVEAQQQTEELARRVEIEYNEAMKKRDDILTEAKELQEFVDKSDKIMAEKAKETEELEARIKKLQEDFEAEKIRIEEESKKVSLEQASEAVRIKEQADAERRAIDAEKKEIIADIEKRRADAQVELDGLVSQAKQVIEQAEEATKQRDEMNKIIEEARALEIKKGEYEKQITEYEAQATTWTAQIDSLKNKYDEAQRIIADSKTATVTAQAIAQEIILDAEKKSVFLKEVALSESDKGRMLKQIEEKEQQIKDMEKQKDELVAKITQMEEAIADLNKKIKEAATAVSIADSGNKEYVVEVVKHNSNGEVDSEGINHVLQSRSNDGWKLSFILNDEGGKLQAALGSSESNSLSVGAYSSKEDRVVLIFERAKKK
;
A
#
# COMPACT_ATOMS: atom_id res chain seq x y z
N MET A 1 63.35 67.15 -35.73
CA MET A 1 62.56 66.72 -34.56
C MET A 1 63.47 66.79 -33.34
N LYS A 2 63.04 67.46 -32.27
CA LYS A 2 63.84 67.62 -31.04
C LYS A 2 63.17 66.90 -29.88
N LYS A 3 63.98 66.29 -29.01
CA LYS A 3 63.49 65.60 -27.80
C LYS A 3 63.46 66.58 -26.63
N CYS A 4 62.35 66.63 -25.90
CA CYS A 4 62.29 67.42 -24.68
C CYS A 4 63.23 66.82 -23.62
N PRO A 5 64.16 67.60 -23.03
CA PRO A 5 65.11 67.08 -22.05
C PRO A 5 64.45 66.70 -20.71
N VAL A 6 63.25 67.20 -20.43
CA VAL A 6 62.57 66.98 -19.13
C VAL A 6 61.61 65.78 -19.18
N CYS A 7 60.77 65.66 -20.21
CA CYS A 7 59.76 64.60 -20.31
C CYS A 7 60.00 63.58 -21.43
N GLY A 8 61.07 63.75 -22.21
CA GLY A 8 61.47 62.80 -23.25
C GLY A 8 60.58 62.76 -24.50
N VAL A 9 59.51 63.54 -24.57
CA VAL A 9 58.59 63.57 -25.72
C VAL A 9 59.26 64.20 -26.94
N MET A 10 59.10 63.55 -28.09
CA MET A 10 59.55 64.02 -29.40
C MET A 10 58.63 65.13 -29.90
N MET A 11 59.19 66.30 -30.20
CA MET A 11 58.45 67.48 -30.66
C MET A 11 59.04 67.98 -31.99
N GLY A 12 58.22 68.66 -32.79
CA GLY A 12 58.71 69.36 -33.99
C GLY A 12 59.72 70.45 -33.64
N ASP A 13 60.65 70.76 -34.56
CA ASP A 13 61.77 71.68 -34.27
C ASP A 13 61.29 73.11 -34.00
N ASN A 14 60.16 73.51 -34.61
CA ASN A 14 59.54 74.83 -34.47
C ASN A 14 58.74 75.02 -33.17
N VAL A 15 58.68 74.00 -32.30
CA VAL A 15 57.89 74.09 -31.06
C VAL A 15 58.64 74.89 -30.00
N ALA A 16 58.09 76.04 -29.60
CA ALA A 16 58.68 76.91 -28.58
C ALA A 16 58.59 76.33 -27.16
N ARG A 17 57.52 75.60 -26.83
CA ARG A 17 57.30 74.97 -25.52
C ARG A 17 56.84 73.52 -25.63
N CYS A 18 57.37 72.63 -24.79
CA CYS A 18 56.92 71.24 -24.75
C CYS A 18 55.43 71.15 -24.35
N SER A 19 54.62 70.35 -25.06
CA SER A 19 53.19 70.21 -24.79
C SER A 19 52.90 69.57 -23.42
N MET A 20 53.74 68.62 -23.00
CA MET A 20 53.56 67.81 -21.80
C MET A 20 54.05 68.50 -20.52
N CYS A 21 55.32 68.90 -20.49
CA CYS A 21 55.94 69.52 -19.31
C CYS A 21 56.09 71.04 -19.40
N LYS A 22 55.67 71.66 -20.51
CA LYS A 22 55.78 73.12 -20.74
C LYS A 22 57.21 73.69 -20.73
N TYR A 23 58.22 72.82 -20.82
CA TYR A 23 59.62 73.21 -21.00
C TYR A 23 59.80 74.18 -22.16
N ASP A 24 60.33 75.37 -21.87
CA ASP A 24 60.50 76.46 -22.83
C ASP A 24 61.88 76.37 -23.51
N PHE A 25 61.86 75.96 -24.78
CA PHE A 25 63.08 75.77 -25.56
C PHE A 25 63.71 77.10 -25.97
N GLN A 26 62.94 78.19 -26.02
CA GLN A 26 63.46 79.52 -26.34
C GLN A 26 64.24 80.08 -25.13
N LYS A 27 63.68 79.96 -23.91
CA LYS A 27 64.38 80.31 -22.67
C LYS A 27 65.65 79.47 -22.45
N ALA A 28 65.60 78.18 -22.78
CA ALA A 28 66.78 77.32 -22.70
C ALA A 28 67.88 77.74 -23.70
N SER A 29 67.50 78.17 -24.90
CA SER A 29 68.46 78.62 -25.92
C SER A 29 69.13 79.96 -25.60
N SER A 30 68.53 80.80 -24.74
CA SER A 30 69.12 82.05 -24.26
C SER A 30 70.06 81.90 -23.06
N GLY A 31 70.39 80.66 -22.66
CA GLY A 31 71.33 80.35 -21.58
C GLY A 31 70.70 80.06 -20.21
N GLU A 32 69.37 80.19 -20.07
CA GLU A 32 68.64 79.96 -18.80
C GLU A 32 68.08 78.52 -18.69
N VAL A 33 68.92 77.53 -19.01
CA VAL A 33 68.51 76.12 -19.09
C VAL A 33 67.93 75.60 -17.77
N ASP A 34 68.58 75.90 -16.64
CA ASP A 34 68.19 75.41 -15.32
C ASP A 34 66.83 75.95 -14.87
N GLN A 35 66.52 77.20 -15.24
CA GLN A 35 65.24 77.82 -14.92
C GLN A 35 64.11 77.20 -15.76
N ALA A 36 64.35 76.94 -17.04
CA ALA A 36 63.41 76.24 -17.90
C ALA A 36 63.14 74.79 -17.43
N VAL A 37 64.16 74.09 -16.92
CA VAL A 37 64.02 72.73 -16.34
C VAL A 37 63.19 72.78 -15.05
N LYS A 38 63.47 73.71 -14.14
CA LYS A 38 62.72 73.86 -12.87
C LYS A 38 61.26 74.21 -13.07
N GLU A 39 60.95 75.14 -13.98
CA GLU A 39 59.57 75.50 -14.33
C GLU A 39 58.81 74.28 -14.90
N ALA A 40 59.47 73.46 -15.73
CA ALA A 40 58.89 72.27 -16.31
C ALA A 40 58.68 71.14 -15.28
N GLN A 41 59.64 70.93 -14.37
CA GLN A 41 59.52 69.95 -13.28
C GLN A 41 58.41 70.34 -12.30
N SER A 42 58.29 71.63 -11.94
CA SER A 42 57.18 72.12 -11.10
C SER A 42 55.82 71.89 -11.77
N THR A 43 55.73 72.05 -13.09
CA THR A 43 54.51 71.80 -13.84
C THR A 43 54.14 70.31 -13.87
N LEU A 44 55.14 69.42 -13.97
CA LEU A 44 54.92 67.97 -13.89
C LEU A 44 54.47 67.53 -12.49
N SER A 45 55.14 68.01 -11.44
CA SER A 45 54.77 67.72 -10.04
C SER A 45 53.34 68.14 -9.73
N LYS A 46 52.92 69.35 -10.17
CA LYS A 46 51.53 69.80 -9.99
C LYS A 46 50.52 68.93 -10.74
N LYS A 47 50.86 68.47 -11.96
CA LYS A 47 50.00 67.55 -12.73
C LYS A 47 49.91 66.17 -12.09
N GLU A 48 51.00 65.67 -11.51
CA GLU A 48 51.02 64.40 -10.78
C GLU A 48 50.19 64.50 -9.50
N GLU A 49 50.33 65.58 -8.73
CA GLU A 49 49.51 65.86 -7.55
C GLU A 49 48.01 65.97 -7.90
N GLU A 50 47.67 66.69 -8.97
CA GLU A 50 46.27 66.77 -9.45
C GLU A 50 45.74 65.43 -9.97
N ALA A 51 46.59 64.58 -10.57
CA ALA A 51 46.20 63.25 -11.02
C ALA A 51 45.98 62.28 -9.85
N ILE A 52 46.84 62.36 -8.83
CA ILE A 52 46.70 61.61 -7.58
C ILE A 52 45.43 62.06 -6.84
N ALA A 53 45.18 63.37 -6.73
CA ALA A 53 43.97 63.91 -6.11
C ALA A 53 42.71 63.45 -6.84
N ARG A 54 42.67 63.53 -8.18
CA ARG A 54 41.55 63.03 -8.99
C ARG A 54 41.36 61.52 -8.89
N SER A 55 42.44 60.75 -8.78
CA SER A 55 42.35 59.29 -8.57
C SER A 55 41.84 58.96 -7.17
N ALA A 56 42.26 59.69 -6.14
CA ALA A 56 41.79 59.51 -4.77
C ALA A 56 40.31 59.90 -4.62
N GLU A 57 39.88 60.98 -5.26
CA GLU A 57 38.47 61.41 -5.28
C GLU A 57 37.59 60.38 -5.99
N LYS A 58 38.00 59.87 -7.16
CA LYS A 58 37.29 58.78 -7.86
C LYS A 58 37.21 57.50 -7.01
N LYS A 59 38.30 57.11 -6.35
CA LYS A 59 38.29 55.93 -5.45
C LYS A 59 37.33 56.14 -4.26
N SER A 60 37.31 57.34 -3.68
CA SER A 60 36.38 57.67 -2.60
C SER A 60 34.91 57.66 -3.08
N GLU A 61 34.62 58.13 -4.30
CA GLU A 61 33.28 58.05 -4.88
C GLU A 61 32.86 56.61 -5.18
N GLU A 62 33.75 55.81 -5.75
CA GLU A 62 33.53 54.37 -6.01
C GLU A 62 33.30 53.59 -4.71
N GLU A 63 34.05 53.87 -3.65
CA GLU A 63 33.86 53.27 -2.32
C GLU A 63 32.50 53.66 -1.70
N LYS A 64 32.08 54.93 -1.84
CA LYS A 64 30.74 55.36 -1.40
C LYS A 64 29.64 54.65 -2.17
N HIS A 65 29.77 54.54 -3.49
CA HIS A 65 28.79 53.84 -4.33
C HIS A 65 28.73 52.33 -3.99
N LEU A 66 29.88 51.69 -3.75
CA LEU A 66 29.95 50.30 -3.27
C LEU A 66 29.31 50.13 -1.89
N ALA A 67 29.48 51.10 -0.97
CA ALA A 67 28.86 51.08 0.35
C ALA A 67 27.33 51.22 0.25
N GLU A 68 26.82 52.10 -0.61
CA GLU A 68 25.38 52.26 -0.88
C GLU A 68 24.76 50.99 -1.48
N ILE A 69 25.44 50.35 -2.44
CA ILE A 69 25.00 49.07 -3.01
C ILE A 69 24.94 47.99 -1.93
N LYS A 70 25.99 47.86 -1.11
CA LYS A 70 26.01 46.89 0.00
C LYS A 70 24.87 47.14 0.99
N GLN A 71 24.61 48.41 1.32
CA GLN A 71 23.52 48.76 2.22
C GLN A 71 22.15 48.42 1.61
N LYS A 72 21.96 48.67 0.31
CA LYS A 72 20.73 48.29 -0.41
C LYS A 72 20.52 46.78 -0.42
N ILE A 73 21.55 46.01 -0.79
CA ILE A 73 21.50 44.54 -0.77
C ILE A 73 21.18 44.03 0.63
N THR A 74 21.78 44.61 1.68
CA THR A 74 21.51 44.20 3.07
C THR A 74 20.04 44.44 3.45
N ARG A 75 19.48 45.60 3.09
CA ARG A 75 18.05 45.89 3.33
C ARG A 75 17.13 44.92 2.57
N GLU A 76 17.47 44.57 1.33
CA GLU A 76 16.70 43.60 0.54
C GLU A 76 16.77 42.20 1.16
N ILE A 77 17.95 41.77 1.63
CA ILE A 77 18.12 40.50 2.35
C ILE A 77 17.27 40.49 3.62
N ASP A 78 17.29 41.55 4.42
CA ASP A 78 16.52 41.61 5.66
C ASP A 78 15.00 41.62 5.40
N THR A 79 14.57 42.28 4.32
CA THR A 79 13.17 42.27 3.89
C THR A 79 12.73 40.87 3.46
N LEU A 80 13.56 40.17 2.68
CA LEU A 80 13.28 38.80 2.24
C LEU A 80 13.28 37.82 3.42
N LYS A 81 14.18 37.98 4.39
CA LYS A 81 14.16 37.18 5.63
C LYS A 81 12.88 37.41 6.44
N ALA A 82 12.43 38.65 6.57
CA ALA A 82 11.19 38.95 7.28
C ALA A 82 9.96 38.35 6.57
N GLN A 83 9.91 38.42 5.23
CA GLN A 83 8.87 37.78 4.44
C GLN A 83 8.89 36.25 4.59
N PHE A 84 10.08 35.64 4.56
CA PHE A 84 10.24 34.21 4.74
C PHE A 84 9.78 33.74 6.12
N GLU A 85 10.18 34.42 7.21
CA GLU A 85 9.75 34.05 8.56
C GLU A 85 8.24 34.28 8.77
N SER A 86 7.67 35.34 8.17
CA SER A 86 6.21 35.55 8.18
C SER A 86 5.47 34.43 7.47
N GLU A 87 5.96 33.99 6.31
CA GLU A 87 5.32 32.94 5.52
C GLU A 87 5.48 31.57 6.19
N LYS A 88 6.63 31.32 6.80
CA LYS A 88 6.85 30.13 7.63
C LYS A 88 5.87 30.08 8.80
N LEU A 89 5.68 31.18 9.53
CA LEU A 89 4.68 31.26 10.61
C LEU A 89 3.25 31.04 10.10
N ARG A 90 2.92 31.57 8.92
CA ARG A 90 1.61 31.35 8.28
C ARG A 90 1.40 29.87 7.97
N LEU A 91 2.38 29.21 7.36
CA LEU A 91 2.30 27.79 7.02
C LEU A 91 2.27 26.90 8.27
N ASP A 92 3.04 27.21 9.31
CA ASP A 92 3.01 26.48 10.58
C ASP A 92 1.64 26.61 11.26
N ALA A 93 1.01 27.79 11.20
CA ALA A 93 -0.35 28.01 11.71
C ALA A 93 -1.41 27.25 10.90
N GLU A 94 -1.33 27.27 9.57
CA GLU A 94 -2.22 26.50 8.69
C GLU A 94 -2.08 25.00 8.92
N TYR A 95 -0.85 24.50 9.07
CA TYR A 95 -0.58 23.11 9.38
C TYR A 95 -1.16 22.71 10.74
N ALA A 96 -0.97 23.53 11.77
CA ALA A 96 -1.54 23.29 13.10
C ALA A 96 -3.08 23.30 13.08
N GLN A 97 -3.70 24.17 12.28
CA GLN A 97 -5.15 24.21 12.09
C GLN A 97 -5.64 22.93 11.40
N LEU A 98 -4.95 22.48 10.34
CA LEU A 98 -5.30 21.28 9.59
C LEU A 98 -5.16 20.01 10.46
N GLN A 99 -4.14 19.96 11.32
CA GLN A 99 -4.01 18.89 12.31
C GLN A 99 -5.17 18.89 13.33
N ARG A 100 -5.59 20.07 13.81
CA ARG A 100 -6.74 20.17 14.73
C ARG A 100 -8.04 19.70 14.06
N THR A 101 -8.32 20.16 12.84
CA THR A 101 -9.54 19.73 12.12
C THR A 101 -9.52 18.22 11.85
N ALA A 102 -8.36 17.65 11.51
CA ALA A 102 -8.23 16.21 11.32
C ALA A 102 -8.46 15.41 12.62
N ILE A 103 -7.99 15.92 13.77
CA ILE A 103 -8.24 15.31 15.08
C ILE A 103 -9.73 15.42 15.45
N ASP A 104 -10.36 16.58 15.23
CA ASP A 104 -11.77 16.80 15.53
C ASP A 104 -12.68 15.90 14.66
N GLU A 105 -12.39 15.77 13.36
CA GLU A 105 -13.09 14.84 12.47
C GLU A 105 -12.90 13.39 12.91
N LYS A 106 -11.69 13.01 13.31
CA LYS A 106 -11.42 11.66 13.84
C LYS A 106 -12.23 11.38 15.11
N LEU A 107 -12.27 12.32 16.04
CA LEU A 107 -13.07 12.19 17.27
C LEU A 107 -14.57 12.10 16.98
N LYS A 108 -15.05 12.86 15.99
CA LYS A 108 -16.44 12.79 15.54
C LYS A 108 -16.78 11.41 14.95
N LEU A 109 -15.92 10.88 14.09
CA LEU A 109 -16.09 9.54 13.52
C LEU A 109 -16.03 8.46 14.60
N GLU A 110 -15.15 8.59 15.59
CA GLU A 110 -15.09 7.66 16.73
C GLU A 110 -16.38 7.71 17.59
N ALA A 111 -16.96 8.89 17.77
CA ALA A 111 -18.24 9.06 18.46
C ALA A 111 -19.40 8.42 17.68
N GLU A 112 -19.52 8.70 16.38
CA GLU A 112 -20.53 8.09 15.49
C GLU A 112 -20.38 6.55 15.46
N LEU A 113 -19.16 6.04 15.41
CA LEU A 113 -18.89 4.61 15.42
C LEU A 113 -19.28 3.96 16.77
N THR A 114 -19.10 4.69 17.88
CA THR A 114 -19.53 4.23 19.20
C THR A 114 -21.06 4.19 19.31
N GLU A 115 -21.76 5.20 18.78
CA GLU A 115 -23.22 5.21 18.70
C GLU A 115 -23.74 4.02 17.88
N LYS A 116 -23.15 3.74 16.71
CA LYS A 116 -23.52 2.56 15.90
C LYS A 116 -23.22 1.23 16.58
N ARG A 117 -22.18 1.14 17.41
CA ARG A 117 -21.94 -0.05 18.24
C ARG A 117 -23.03 -0.24 19.28
N ASN A 118 -23.47 0.83 19.94
CA ASN A 118 -24.54 0.78 20.92
C ASN A 118 -25.88 0.36 20.26
N GLU A 119 -26.24 0.97 19.12
CA GLU A 119 -27.42 0.57 18.34
C GLU A 119 -27.39 -0.93 17.99
N LEU A 120 -26.24 -1.44 17.59
CA LEU A 120 -26.07 -2.85 17.24
C LEU A 120 -26.20 -3.77 18.46
N ASP A 121 -25.69 -3.37 19.62
CA ASP A 121 -25.85 -4.11 20.86
C ASP A 121 -27.30 -4.10 21.35
N ASP A 122 -28.04 -2.99 21.18
CA ASP A 122 -29.48 -2.94 21.45
C ASP A 122 -30.27 -3.90 20.55
N VAL A 123 -29.94 -3.94 19.26
CA VAL A 123 -30.55 -4.90 18.31
C VAL A 123 -30.20 -6.35 18.69
N ARG A 124 -28.96 -6.62 19.11
CA ARG A 124 -28.57 -7.97 19.58
C ARG A 124 -29.38 -8.37 20.82
N ASN A 125 -29.52 -7.47 21.78
CA ASN A 125 -30.32 -7.70 22.99
C ASN A 125 -31.78 -7.96 22.63
N TYR A 126 -32.34 -7.18 21.70
CA TYR A 126 -33.70 -7.38 21.19
C TYR A 126 -33.87 -8.76 20.53
N ILE A 127 -32.90 -9.20 19.71
CA ILE A 127 -32.94 -10.54 19.08
C ILE A 127 -32.90 -11.64 20.15
N VAL A 128 -32.08 -11.49 21.20
CA VAL A 128 -32.00 -12.46 22.30
C VAL A 128 -33.33 -12.54 23.04
N THR A 129 -33.95 -11.40 23.36
CA THR A 129 -35.27 -11.39 24.02
C THR A 129 -36.35 -11.99 23.13
N ALA A 130 -36.39 -11.62 21.84
CA ALA A 130 -37.36 -12.15 20.89
C ALA A 130 -37.22 -13.67 20.71
N LYS A 131 -35.98 -14.21 20.67
CA LYS A 131 -35.75 -15.66 20.64
C LYS A 131 -36.29 -16.35 21.89
N LYS A 132 -36.06 -15.77 23.07
CA LYS A 132 -36.57 -16.30 24.32
C LYS A 132 -38.10 -16.32 24.35
N ASP A 133 -38.74 -15.26 23.84
CA ASP A 133 -40.20 -15.17 23.75
C ASP A 133 -40.76 -16.19 22.73
N ILE A 134 -40.14 -16.35 21.56
CA ILE A 134 -40.52 -17.38 20.58
C ILE A 134 -40.43 -18.78 21.19
N GLU A 135 -39.36 -19.07 21.92
CA GLU A 135 -39.18 -20.37 22.56
C GLU A 135 -40.24 -20.63 23.64
N LYS A 136 -40.56 -19.60 24.43
CA LYS A 136 -41.66 -19.64 25.39
C LYS A 136 -43.01 -19.89 24.71
N TYR A 137 -43.35 -19.16 23.64
CA TYR A 137 -44.60 -19.39 22.90
C TYR A 137 -44.66 -20.78 22.25
N ARG A 138 -43.52 -21.30 21.79
CA ARG A 138 -43.44 -22.66 21.24
C ARG A 138 -43.68 -23.71 22.32
N GLU A 139 -43.11 -23.53 23.51
CA GLU A 139 -43.31 -24.44 24.64
C GLU A 139 -44.75 -24.37 25.17
N GLU A 140 -45.30 -23.17 25.34
CA GLU A 140 -46.70 -22.96 25.71
C GLU A 140 -47.66 -23.56 24.67
N GLY A 141 -47.40 -23.35 23.37
CA GLY A 141 -48.17 -23.94 22.28
C GLY A 141 -48.08 -25.47 22.24
N HIS A 142 -46.90 -26.04 22.50
CA HIS A 142 -46.72 -27.49 22.57
C HIS A 142 -47.47 -28.09 23.77
N ILE A 143 -47.42 -27.44 24.95
CA ILE A 143 -48.17 -27.87 26.13
C ILE A 143 -49.68 -27.81 25.88
N ALA A 144 -50.17 -26.73 25.26
CA ALA A 144 -51.58 -26.59 24.91
C ALA A 144 -52.02 -27.68 23.91
N ALA A 145 -51.25 -27.92 22.86
CA ALA A 145 -51.54 -28.96 21.86
C ALA A 145 -51.53 -30.38 22.47
N LEU A 146 -50.59 -30.67 23.38
CA LEU A 146 -50.59 -31.94 24.12
C LEU A 146 -51.85 -32.10 24.97
N LYS A 147 -52.26 -31.03 25.65
CA LYS A 147 -53.47 -31.04 26.48
C LYS A 147 -54.73 -31.30 25.64
N GLU A 148 -54.87 -30.62 24.51
CA GLU A 148 -55.99 -30.84 23.57
C GLU A 148 -55.98 -32.27 23.02
N HIS A 149 -54.80 -32.80 22.68
CA HIS A 149 -54.65 -34.18 22.22
C HIS A 149 -55.04 -35.20 23.29
N ASP A 150 -54.64 -34.99 24.55
CA ASP A 150 -55.02 -35.86 25.67
C ASP A 150 -56.52 -35.78 25.96
N GLU A 151 -57.12 -34.58 25.90
CA GLU A 151 -58.58 -34.40 26.02
C GLU A 151 -59.33 -35.13 24.89
N MET A 152 -58.82 -35.08 23.65
CA MET A 152 -59.37 -35.82 22.52
C MET A 152 -59.28 -37.34 22.72
N ILE A 153 -58.16 -37.85 23.23
CA ILE A 153 -58.00 -39.28 23.55
C ILE A 153 -59.01 -39.69 24.62
N ASP A 154 -59.20 -38.90 25.65
CA ASP A 154 -60.14 -39.20 26.73
C ASP A 154 -61.60 -39.16 26.26
N LEU A 155 -61.96 -38.21 25.40
CA LEU A 155 -63.26 -38.18 24.74
C LEU A 155 -63.47 -39.41 23.84
N ALA A 156 -62.46 -39.78 23.04
CA ALA A 156 -62.53 -40.97 22.18
C ALA A 156 -62.68 -42.26 23.01
N LYS A 157 -61.98 -42.39 24.15
CA LYS A 157 -62.14 -43.54 25.06
C LYS A 157 -63.53 -43.60 25.68
N LYS A 158 -64.09 -42.45 26.10
CA LYS A 158 -65.45 -42.37 26.65
C LYS A 158 -66.48 -42.78 25.60
N GLU A 159 -66.32 -42.29 24.36
CA GLU A 159 -67.22 -42.63 23.26
C GLU A 159 -67.10 -44.12 22.88
N GLN A 160 -65.88 -44.65 22.83
CA GLN A 160 -65.65 -46.08 22.61
C GLN A 160 -66.32 -46.94 23.70
N GLN A 161 -66.22 -46.54 24.98
CA GLN A 161 -66.91 -47.22 26.07
C GLN A 161 -68.44 -47.13 25.93
N ARG A 162 -68.97 -45.97 25.54
CA ARG A 162 -70.41 -45.78 25.30
C ARG A 162 -70.91 -46.73 24.22
N ILE A 163 -70.22 -46.78 23.07
CA ILE A 163 -70.55 -47.69 21.96
C ILE A 163 -70.50 -49.15 22.42
N MET A 164 -69.50 -49.54 23.20
CA MET A 164 -69.39 -50.91 23.74
C MET A 164 -70.56 -51.27 24.66
N VAL A 165 -70.97 -50.35 25.54
CA VAL A 165 -72.12 -50.55 26.45
C VAL A 165 -73.43 -50.62 25.67
N GLU A 166 -73.65 -49.72 24.70
CA GLU A 166 -74.83 -49.73 23.83
C GLU A 166 -74.90 -51.03 23.01
N ALA A 167 -73.78 -51.49 22.45
CA ALA A 167 -73.70 -52.76 21.73
C ALA A 167 -73.99 -53.96 22.64
N GLN A 168 -73.50 -53.96 23.89
CA GLN A 168 -73.82 -54.99 24.87
C GLN A 168 -75.30 -55.00 25.20
N GLN A 169 -75.92 -53.84 25.45
CA GLN A 169 -77.35 -53.73 25.74
C GLN A 169 -78.21 -54.22 24.56
N GLN A 170 -77.86 -53.84 23.33
CA GLN A 170 -78.55 -54.33 22.14
C GLN A 170 -78.42 -55.85 21.99
N THR A 171 -77.24 -56.41 22.31
CA THR A 171 -77.01 -57.86 22.27
C THR A 171 -77.83 -58.58 23.34
N GLU A 172 -77.91 -58.03 24.55
CA GLU A 172 -78.74 -58.57 25.64
C GLU A 172 -80.24 -58.48 25.32
N GLU A 173 -80.69 -57.37 24.74
CA GLU A 173 -82.09 -57.20 24.32
C GLU A 173 -82.46 -58.18 23.22
N LEU A 174 -81.58 -58.37 22.23
CA LEU A 174 -81.74 -59.36 21.17
C LEU A 174 -81.80 -60.77 21.76
N ALA A 175 -80.88 -61.12 22.67
CA ALA A 175 -80.87 -62.42 23.34
C ALA A 175 -82.17 -62.66 24.12
N ARG A 176 -82.68 -61.66 24.84
CA ARG A 176 -83.95 -61.72 25.55
C ARG A 176 -85.14 -61.92 24.61
N ARG A 177 -85.14 -61.23 23.47
CA ARG A 177 -86.18 -61.38 22.43
C ARG A 177 -86.19 -62.79 21.86
N VAL A 178 -85.00 -63.32 21.55
CA VAL A 178 -84.85 -64.71 21.09
C VAL A 178 -85.33 -65.70 22.15
N GLU A 179 -85.06 -65.46 23.43
CA GLU A 179 -85.55 -66.31 24.53
C GLU A 179 -87.07 -66.28 24.65
N ILE A 180 -87.69 -65.10 24.51
CA ILE A 180 -89.16 -64.96 24.49
C ILE A 180 -89.74 -65.72 23.29
N GLU A 181 -89.23 -65.48 22.08
CA GLU A 181 -89.70 -66.16 20.86
C GLU A 181 -89.52 -67.68 20.95
N TYR A 182 -88.41 -68.15 21.52
CA TYR A 182 -88.17 -69.57 21.77
C TYR A 182 -89.18 -70.15 22.77
N ASN A 183 -89.45 -69.47 23.88
CA ASN A 183 -90.42 -69.92 24.87
C ASN A 183 -91.85 -69.92 24.32
N GLU A 184 -92.24 -68.94 23.52
CA GLU A 184 -93.53 -68.91 22.83
C GLU A 184 -93.65 -70.05 21.82
N ALA A 185 -92.60 -70.32 21.04
CA ALA A 185 -92.57 -71.44 20.11
C ALA A 185 -92.68 -72.79 20.83
N MET A 186 -92.02 -72.94 21.98
CA MET A 186 -92.10 -74.13 22.82
C MET A 186 -93.50 -74.31 23.42
N LYS A 187 -94.14 -73.22 23.87
CA LYS A 187 -95.53 -73.26 24.34
C LYS A 187 -96.49 -73.67 23.23
N LYS A 188 -96.37 -73.10 22.03
CA LYS A 188 -97.17 -73.50 20.85
C LYS A 188 -96.96 -74.97 20.50
N ARG A 189 -95.74 -75.48 20.59
CA ARG A 189 -95.45 -76.90 20.39
C ARG A 189 -96.19 -77.76 21.41
N ASP A 190 -96.17 -77.38 22.68
CA ASP A 190 -96.82 -78.13 23.75
C ASP A 190 -98.36 -78.07 23.64
N ASP A 191 -98.92 -76.93 23.22
CA ASP A 191 -100.35 -76.78 22.91
C ASP A 191 -100.76 -77.72 21.77
N ILE A 192 -99.99 -77.76 20.67
CA ILE A 192 -100.22 -78.69 19.53
C ILE A 192 -100.13 -80.15 19.97
N LEU A 193 -99.15 -80.50 20.82
CA LEU A 193 -99.03 -81.86 21.35
C LEU A 193 -100.22 -82.24 22.25
N THR A 194 -100.81 -81.27 22.94
CA THR A 194 -102.01 -81.47 23.76
C THR A 194 -103.24 -81.66 22.89
N GLU A 195 -103.46 -80.80 21.89
CA GLU A 195 -104.51 -80.96 20.89
C GLU A 195 -104.41 -82.30 20.16
N ALA A 196 -103.20 -82.74 19.80
CA ALA A 196 -102.98 -84.04 19.17
C ALA A 196 -103.38 -85.21 20.08
N LYS A 197 -103.14 -85.12 21.40
CA LYS A 197 -103.59 -86.12 22.37
C LYS A 197 -105.11 -86.12 22.53
N GLU A 198 -105.74 -84.95 22.59
CA GLU A 198 -107.20 -84.83 22.66
C GLU A 198 -107.88 -85.39 21.41
N LEU A 199 -107.30 -85.15 20.22
CA LEU A 199 -107.75 -85.75 18.96
C LEU A 199 -107.59 -87.28 18.96
N GLN A 200 -106.47 -87.80 19.49
CA GLN A 200 -106.25 -89.24 19.64
C GLN A 200 -107.31 -89.86 20.57
N GLU A 201 -107.58 -89.25 21.72
CA GLU A 201 -108.62 -89.70 22.65
C GLU A 201 -110.04 -89.60 22.07
N PHE A 202 -110.30 -88.60 21.22
CA PHE A 202 -111.56 -88.47 20.50
C PHE A 202 -111.76 -89.61 19.49
N VAL A 203 -110.72 -89.96 18.73
CA VAL A 203 -110.73 -91.10 17.80
C VAL A 203 -110.96 -92.42 18.56
N ASP A 204 -110.25 -92.63 19.67
CA ASP A 204 -110.42 -93.84 20.50
C ASP A 204 -111.84 -93.96 21.10
N LYS A 205 -112.49 -92.83 21.41
CA LYS A 205 -113.90 -92.80 21.84
C LYS A 205 -114.86 -93.04 20.67
N SER A 206 -114.55 -92.53 19.48
CA SER A 206 -115.33 -92.75 18.27
C SER A 206 -115.34 -94.22 17.88
N ASP A 207 -114.19 -94.90 17.95
CA ASP A 207 -114.07 -96.32 17.65
C ASP A 207 -114.85 -97.21 18.64
N LYS A 208 -114.93 -96.82 19.92
CA LYS A 208 -115.81 -97.47 20.90
C LYS A 208 -117.29 -97.30 20.60
N ILE A 209 -117.71 -96.09 20.19
CA ILE A 209 -119.10 -95.81 19.81
C ILE A 209 -119.49 -96.58 18.54
N MET A 210 -118.58 -96.70 17.57
CA MET A 210 -118.81 -97.49 16.35
C MET A 210 -118.96 -98.99 16.66
N ALA A 211 -118.17 -99.53 17.59
CA ALA A 211 -118.29 -100.92 18.03
C ALA A 211 -119.60 -101.20 18.82
N GLU A 212 -120.09 -100.24 19.60
CA GLU A 212 -121.36 -100.34 20.32
C GLU A 212 -122.58 -100.23 19.37
N LYS A 213 -122.52 -99.32 18.38
CA LYS A 213 -123.61 -99.14 17.40
C LYS A 213 -123.76 -100.30 16.42
N ALA A 214 -122.67 -101.00 16.09
CA ALA A 214 -122.72 -102.23 15.29
C ALA A 214 -123.46 -103.38 15.99
N LYS A 215 -123.39 -103.47 17.33
CA LYS A 215 -124.15 -104.45 18.12
C LYS A 215 -125.64 -104.11 18.24
N GLU A 216 -125.99 -102.83 18.35
CA GLU A 216 -127.40 -102.39 18.35
C GLU A 216 -128.10 -102.62 16.99
N THR A 217 -127.37 -102.66 15.88
CA THR A 217 -127.97 -102.89 14.56
C THR A 217 -128.36 -104.35 14.33
N GLU A 218 -127.59 -105.33 14.81
CA GLU A 218 -127.97 -106.75 14.79
C GLU A 218 -129.20 -107.06 15.67
N GLU A 219 -129.34 -106.36 16.82
CA GLU A 219 -130.48 -106.55 17.73
C GLU A 219 -131.78 -105.92 17.21
N LEU A 220 -131.71 -104.83 16.45
CA LEU A 220 -132.86 -104.16 15.84
C LEU A 220 -133.40 -104.90 14.61
N GLU A 221 -132.54 -105.56 13.82
CA GLU A 221 -132.97 -106.40 12.68
C GLU A 221 -133.75 -107.66 13.14
N ALA A 222 -133.44 -108.22 14.31
CA ALA A 222 -134.19 -109.32 14.90
C ALA A 222 -135.58 -108.90 15.44
N ARG A 223 -135.75 -107.63 15.83
CA ARG A 223 -136.98 -107.10 16.43
C ARG A 223 -138.02 -106.67 15.38
N ILE A 224 -137.59 -106.27 14.18
CA ILE A 224 -138.46 -105.89 13.06
C ILE A 224 -139.23 -107.10 12.48
N LYS A 225 -138.65 -108.31 12.52
CA LYS A 225 -139.32 -109.54 12.04
C LYS A 225 -140.50 -109.99 12.92
N LYS A 226 -140.58 -109.52 14.16
CA LYS A 226 -141.60 -109.91 15.15
C LYS A 226 -142.77 -108.92 15.25
N LEU A 227 -142.63 -107.71 14.67
CA LEU A 227 -143.63 -106.62 14.73
C LEU A 227 -144.54 -106.54 13.50
N GLN A 228 -144.36 -107.42 12.50
CA GLN A 228 -145.22 -107.50 11.32
C GLN A 228 -146.49 -108.37 11.53
N GLU A 229 -146.58 -109.17 12.59
CA GLU A 229 -147.74 -110.04 12.87
C GLU A 229 -148.79 -109.40 13.80
N ASP A 230 -148.45 -108.30 14.50
CA ASP A 230 -149.33 -107.70 15.53
C ASP A 230 -150.04 -106.38 15.08
N PHE A 231 -149.84 -105.92 13.84
CA PHE A 231 -150.34 -104.62 13.36
C PHE A 231 -151.80 -104.62 12.85
N GLU A 232 -152.45 -105.78 12.73
CA GLU A 232 -153.84 -105.88 12.23
C GLU A 232 -154.92 -105.80 13.33
N ALA A 233 -154.55 -105.75 14.61
CA ALA A 233 -155.49 -105.72 15.73
C ALA A 233 -155.75 -104.32 16.33
N GLU A 234 -154.83 -103.36 16.24
CA GLU A 234 -154.91 -102.08 16.99
C GLU A 234 -155.55 -100.91 16.21
N LYS A 235 -156.29 -101.24 15.14
CA LYS A 235 -157.02 -100.30 14.26
C LYS A 235 -158.31 -99.73 14.86
N ILE A 236 -158.69 -100.10 16.09
CA ILE A 236 -160.00 -99.75 16.70
C ILE A 236 -159.87 -98.75 17.87
N ARG A 237 -158.69 -98.18 18.16
CA ARG A 237 -158.53 -97.26 19.32
C ARG A 237 -157.86 -95.92 19.03
N ILE A 238 -158.18 -95.33 17.88
CA ILE A 238 -158.37 -93.88 17.77
C ILE A 238 -159.68 -93.62 18.55
N GLU A 239 -159.85 -92.64 19.44
CA GLU A 239 -160.47 -91.37 19.02
C GLU A 239 -160.89 -90.50 20.25
N GLU A 240 -160.05 -90.28 21.26
CA GLU A 240 -160.38 -89.25 22.27
C GLU A 240 -159.13 -88.64 22.93
N GLU A 241 -159.13 -87.30 23.01
CA GLU A 241 -158.19 -86.43 23.75
C GLU A 241 -156.93 -85.90 23.05
N SER A 242 -157.02 -85.76 21.73
CA SER A 242 -156.41 -84.63 21.01
C SER A 242 -157.22 -83.35 21.28
N LYS A 243 -156.87 -82.59 22.34
CA LYS A 243 -157.10 -81.12 22.46
C LYS A 243 -156.57 -80.54 23.79
N LYS A 244 -155.31 -80.09 23.81
CA LYS A 244 -154.92 -78.79 24.40
C LYS A 244 -153.46 -78.44 24.11
N VAL A 245 -153.26 -77.99 22.89
CA VAL A 245 -152.22 -77.05 22.51
C VAL A 245 -152.42 -75.75 23.30
N SER A 246 -151.39 -75.27 24.02
CA SER A 246 -150.94 -73.86 24.02
C SER A 246 -149.93 -73.59 25.14
N LEU A 247 -148.64 -73.52 24.84
CA LEU A 247 -147.74 -72.54 25.48
C LEU A 247 -146.44 -72.37 24.68
N GLU A 248 -146.57 -71.71 23.52
CA GLU A 248 -145.47 -71.35 22.63
C GLU A 248 -145.31 -69.81 22.58
N GLN A 249 -145.35 -69.13 23.73
CA GLN A 249 -145.25 -67.66 23.80
C GLN A 249 -144.57 -67.15 25.08
N ALA A 250 -143.29 -67.49 25.31
CA ALA A 250 -142.52 -66.89 26.42
C ALA A 250 -140.99 -66.74 26.24
N SER A 251 -140.36 -67.11 25.12
CA SER A 251 -138.88 -67.15 25.01
C SER A 251 -138.20 -66.11 24.11
N GLU A 252 -138.94 -65.25 23.40
CA GLU A 252 -138.32 -64.32 22.42
C GLU A 252 -137.84 -62.99 23.04
N ALA A 253 -138.32 -62.60 24.22
CA ALA A 253 -138.04 -61.27 24.81
C ALA A 253 -136.72 -61.19 25.62
N VAL A 254 -136.16 -62.32 26.06
CA VAL A 254 -134.90 -62.35 26.84
C VAL A 254 -133.66 -62.33 25.94
N ARG A 255 -133.75 -62.93 24.74
CA ARG A 255 -132.61 -63.06 23.81
C ARG A 255 -132.18 -61.74 23.16
N ILE A 256 -133.11 -60.82 22.94
CA ILE A 256 -132.84 -59.51 22.30
C ILE A 256 -132.11 -58.55 23.27
N LYS A 257 -132.31 -58.70 24.58
CA LYS A 257 -131.64 -57.85 25.60
C LYS A 257 -130.19 -58.27 25.82
N GLU A 258 -129.90 -59.57 25.79
CA GLU A 258 -128.55 -60.11 25.94
C GLU A 258 -127.66 -59.85 24.71
N GLN A 259 -128.22 -59.82 23.49
CA GLN A 259 -127.48 -59.43 22.28
C GLN A 259 -127.11 -57.94 22.27
N ALA A 260 -128.01 -57.04 22.71
CA ALA A 260 -127.72 -55.60 22.75
C ALA A 260 -126.66 -55.21 23.80
N ASP A 261 -126.63 -55.90 24.95
CA ASP A 261 -125.62 -55.68 25.98
C ASP A 261 -124.25 -56.30 25.61
N ALA A 262 -124.23 -57.37 24.80
CA ALA A 262 -123.00 -57.92 24.23
C ALA A 262 -122.38 -57.00 23.15
N GLU A 263 -123.20 -56.44 22.27
CA GLU A 263 -122.74 -55.48 21.25
C GLU A 263 -122.18 -54.18 21.86
N ARG A 264 -122.81 -53.65 22.92
CA ARG A 264 -122.26 -52.48 23.65
C ARG A 264 -120.89 -52.75 24.27
N ARG A 265 -120.68 -53.93 24.84
CA ARG A 265 -119.37 -54.32 25.42
C ARG A 265 -118.30 -54.50 24.34
N ALA A 266 -118.67 -55.01 23.17
CA ALA A 266 -117.76 -55.13 22.03
C ALA A 266 -117.35 -53.74 21.50
N ILE A 267 -118.30 -52.82 21.34
CA ILE A 267 -118.03 -51.44 20.88
C ILE A 267 -117.16 -50.67 21.89
N ASP A 268 -117.39 -50.83 23.20
CA ASP A 268 -116.56 -50.18 24.22
C ASP A 268 -115.14 -50.77 24.30
N ALA A 269 -114.96 -52.05 23.97
CA ALA A 269 -113.64 -52.68 23.87
C ALA A 269 -112.87 -52.17 22.64
N GLU A 270 -113.52 -52.12 21.48
CA GLU A 270 -112.93 -51.61 20.23
C GLU A 270 -112.58 -50.12 20.34
N LYS A 271 -113.43 -49.32 21.00
CA LYS A 271 -113.13 -47.91 21.28
C LYS A 271 -111.89 -47.73 22.15
N LYS A 272 -111.69 -48.57 23.17
CA LYS A 272 -110.48 -48.53 24.02
C LYS A 272 -109.23 -48.92 23.24
N GLU A 273 -109.32 -49.90 22.35
CA GLU A 273 -108.22 -50.32 21.50
C GLU A 273 -107.82 -49.22 20.50
N ILE A 274 -108.80 -48.55 19.87
CA ILE A 274 -108.56 -47.40 18.99
C ILE A 274 -107.91 -46.23 19.74
N ILE A 275 -108.36 -45.93 20.96
CA ILE A 275 -107.74 -44.87 21.77
C ILE A 275 -106.29 -45.22 22.12
N ALA A 276 -106.01 -46.48 22.50
CA ALA A 276 -104.66 -46.94 22.79
C ALA A 276 -103.75 -46.89 21.55
N ASP A 277 -104.24 -47.26 20.36
CA ASP A 277 -103.46 -47.17 19.12
C ASP A 277 -103.18 -45.72 18.71
N ILE A 278 -104.14 -44.80 18.92
CA ILE A 278 -103.93 -43.36 18.69
C ILE A 278 -102.90 -42.78 19.67
N GLU A 279 -102.94 -43.16 20.94
CA GLU A 279 -101.94 -42.72 21.93
C GLU A 279 -100.55 -43.25 21.60
N LYS A 280 -100.44 -44.50 21.16
CA LYS A 280 -99.18 -45.09 20.71
C LYS A 280 -98.62 -44.36 19.48
N ARG A 281 -99.43 -44.13 18.44
CA ARG A 281 -99.02 -43.37 17.25
C ARG A 281 -98.62 -41.94 17.58
N ARG A 282 -99.27 -41.31 18.56
CA ARG A 282 -98.90 -39.97 19.03
C ARG A 282 -97.58 -39.97 19.77
N ALA A 283 -97.28 -41.01 20.55
CA ALA A 283 -95.98 -41.18 21.20
C ALA A 283 -94.87 -41.43 20.16
N ASP A 284 -95.11 -42.31 19.19
CA ASP A 284 -94.15 -42.60 18.11
C ASP A 284 -93.87 -41.35 17.26
N ALA A 285 -94.91 -40.60 16.89
CA ALA A 285 -94.76 -39.33 16.15
C ALA A 285 -94.02 -38.25 16.97
N GLN A 286 -94.18 -38.22 18.29
CA GLN A 286 -93.42 -37.31 19.15
C GLN A 286 -91.93 -37.68 19.18
N VAL A 287 -91.60 -38.97 19.23
CA VAL A 287 -90.21 -39.46 19.18
C VAL A 287 -89.56 -39.13 17.83
N GLU A 288 -90.27 -39.29 16.72
CA GLU A 288 -89.79 -38.90 15.39
C GLU A 288 -89.56 -37.38 15.30
N LEU A 289 -90.49 -36.57 15.83
CA LEU A 289 -90.34 -35.12 15.87
C LEU A 289 -89.12 -34.70 16.69
N ASP A 290 -88.92 -35.30 17.87
CA ASP A 290 -87.76 -35.01 18.73
C ASP A 290 -86.44 -35.43 18.06
N GLY A 291 -86.45 -36.55 17.32
CA GLY A 291 -85.32 -36.99 16.49
C GLY A 291 -84.98 -36.01 15.37
N LEU A 292 -85.99 -35.51 14.65
CA LEU A 292 -85.81 -34.50 13.59
C LEU A 292 -85.32 -33.15 14.16
N VAL A 293 -85.82 -32.74 15.33
CA VAL A 293 -85.34 -31.53 16.01
C VAL A 293 -83.88 -31.68 16.45
N SER A 294 -83.48 -32.85 16.92
CA SER A 294 -82.08 -33.13 17.27
C SER A 294 -81.17 -33.08 16.04
N GLN A 295 -81.57 -33.68 14.92
CA GLN A 295 -80.83 -33.62 13.67
C GLN A 295 -80.75 -32.19 13.12
N ALA A 296 -81.83 -31.43 13.17
CA ALA A 296 -81.84 -30.03 12.74
C ALA A 296 -80.88 -29.17 13.59
N LYS A 297 -80.80 -29.40 14.91
CA LYS A 297 -79.82 -28.73 15.77
C LYS A 297 -78.39 -29.07 15.40
N GLN A 298 -78.07 -30.34 15.15
CA GLN A 298 -76.73 -30.74 14.71
C GLN A 298 -76.34 -30.11 13.37
N VAL A 299 -77.28 -30.02 12.41
CA VAL A 299 -77.01 -29.37 11.12
C VAL A 299 -76.78 -27.88 11.28
N ILE A 300 -77.52 -27.20 12.18
CA ILE A 300 -77.29 -25.78 12.49
C ILE A 300 -75.92 -25.59 13.14
N GLU A 301 -75.54 -26.43 14.09
CA GLU A 301 -74.23 -26.36 14.76
C GLU A 301 -73.07 -26.60 13.77
N GLN A 302 -73.19 -27.60 12.89
CA GLN A 302 -72.23 -27.83 11.81
C GLN A 302 -72.16 -26.66 10.82
N ALA A 303 -73.28 -26.01 10.52
CA ALA A 303 -73.32 -24.84 9.66
C ALA A 303 -72.65 -23.63 10.31
N GLU A 304 -72.80 -23.44 11.63
CA GLU A 304 -72.12 -22.39 12.40
C GLU A 304 -70.61 -22.65 12.52
N GLU A 305 -70.19 -23.90 12.68
CA GLU A 305 -68.78 -24.30 12.66
C GLU A 305 -68.15 -24.01 11.29
N ALA A 306 -68.87 -24.35 10.21
CA ALA A 306 -68.41 -24.13 8.84
C ALA A 306 -68.30 -22.63 8.48
N THR A 307 -69.20 -21.77 8.99
CA THR A 307 -69.05 -20.31 8.83
C THR A 307 -67.85 -19.77 9.59
N LYS A 308 -67.61 -20.21 10.83
CA LYS A 308 -66.40 -19.83 11.58
C LYS A 308 -65.12 -20.23 10.85
N GLN A 309 -65.04 -21.47 10.35
CA GLN A 309 -63.90 -21.94 9.57
C GLN A 309 -63.71 -21.12 8.28
N ARG A 310 -64.80 -20.76 7.60
CA ARG A 310 -64.75 -19.91 6.41
C ARG A 310 -64.20 -18.51 6.71
N ASP A 311 -64.65 -17.89 7.81
CA ASP A 311 -64.20 -16.57 8.21
C ASP A 311 -62.73 -16.56 8.60
N GLU A 312 -62.27 -17.60 9.30
CA GLU A 312 -60.86 -17.79 9.64
C GLU A 312 -60.00 -18.01 8.39
N MET A 313 -60.48 -18.79 7.44
CA MET A 313 -59.80 -19.02 6.16
C MET A 313 -59.73 -17.75 5.30
N ASN A 314 -60.78 -16.92 5.31
CA ASN A 314 -60.76 -15.60 4.67
C ASN A 314 -59.74 -14.67 5.31
N LYS A 315 -59.59 -14.70 6.63
CA LYS A 315 -58.58 -13.91 7.34
C LYS A 315 -57.16 -14.34 6.94
N ILE A 316 -56.90 -15.64 6.85
CA ILE A 316 -55.62 -16.18 6.37
C ILE A 316 -55.34 -15.75 4.93
N ILE A 317 -56.35 -15.74 4.05
CA ILE A 317 -56.21 -15.28 2.66
C ILE A 317 -55.84 -13.79 2.60
N GLU A 318 -56.46 -12.94 3.42
CA GLU A 318 -56.12 -11.51 3.48
C GLU A 318 -54.70 -11.28 4.04
N GLU A 319 -54.29 -12.03 5.06
CA GLU A 319 -52.91 -11.99 5.58
C GLU A 319 -51.90 -12.45 4.51
N ALA A 320 -52.21 -13.50 3.74
CA ALA A 320 -51.38 -13.97 2.63
C ALA A 320 -51.23 -12.91 1.52
N ARG A 321 -52.33 -12.23 1.15
CA ARG A 321 -52.29 -11.11 0.19
C ARG A 321 -51.44 -9.95 0.69
N ALA A 322 -51.55 -9.60 1.97
CA ALA A 322 -50.73 -8.55 2.56
C ALA A 322 -49.24 -8.91 2.55
N LEU A 323 -48.89 -10.18 2.79
CA LEU A 323 -47.52 -10.68 2.68
C LEU A 323 -47.01 -10.66 1.24
N GLU A 324 -47.87 -10.96 0.26
CA GLU A 324 -47.49 -10.93 -1.17
C GLU A 324 -47.21 -9.52 -1.67
N ILE A 325 -47.99 -8.52 -1.21
CA ILE A 325 -47.71 -7.10 -1.46
C ILE A 325 -46.34 -6.70 -0.86
N LYS A 326 -46.08 -7.05 0.40
CA LYS A 326 -44.79 -6.78 1.05
C LYS A 326 -43.62 -7.45 0.32
N LYS A 327 -43.81 -8.69 -0.16
CA LYS A 327 -42.81 -9.38 -0.96
C LYS A 327 -42.48 -8.60 -2.24
N GLY A 328 -43.49 -8.10 -2.95
CA GLY A 328 -43.29 -7.25 -4.12
C GLY A 328 -42.58 -5.91 -3.83
N GLU A 329 -42.83 -5.30 -2.67
CA GLU A 329 -42.10 -4.12 -2.21
C GLU A 329 -40.63 -4.42 -1.92
N TYR A 330 -40.35 -5.55 -1.25
CA TYR A 330 -38.97 -5.98 -0.98
C TYR A 330 -38.21 -6.34 -2.26
N GLU A 331 -38.86 -6.99 -3.24
CA GLU A 331 -38.26 -7.28 -4.55
C GLU A 331 -37.88 -5.97 -5.27
N LYS A 332 -38.73 -4.94 -5.23
CA LYS A 332 -38.39 -3.62 -5.78
C LYS A 332 -37.20 -3.00 -5.07
N GLN A 333 -37.17 -3.01 -3.74
CA GLN A 333 -36.04 -2.49 -2.97
C GLN A 333 -34.73 -3.23 -3.30
N ILE A 334 -34.78 -4.56 -3.46
CA ILE A 334 -33.61 -5.35 -3.87
C ILE A 334 -33.12 -4.89 -5.25
N THR A 335 -34.01 -4.74 -6.23
CA THR A 335 -33.60 -4.26 -7.57
C THR A 335 -33.02 -2.84 -7.54
N GLU A 336 -33.53 -1.96 -6.69
CA GLU A 336 -32.95 -0.62 -6.48
C GLU A 336 -31.56 -0.69 -5.84
N TYR A 337 -31.36 -1.55 -4.85
CA TYR A 337 -30.04 -1.75 -4.25
C TYR A 337 -29.04 -2.36 -5.21
N GLU A 338 -29.45 -3.29 -6.08
CA GLU A 338 -28.59 -3.84 -7.14
C GLU A 338 -28.18 -2.77 -8.16
N ALA A 339 -29.11 -1.87 -8.53
CA ALA A 339 -28.83 -0.73 -9.39
C ALA A 339 -27.87 0.29 -8.73
N GLN A 340 -28.01 0.51 -7.42
CA GLN A 340 -27.08 1.35 -6.66
C GLN A 340 -25.69 0.70 -6.57
N ALA A 341 -25.61 -0.60 -6.30
CA ALA A 341 -24.36 -1.34 -6.20
C ALA A 341 -23.57 -1.32 -7.53
N THR A 342 -24.26 -1.49 -8.66
CA THR A 342 -23.63 -1.35 -9.99
C THR A 342 -23.12 0.07 -10.25
N THR A 343 -23.87 1.08 -9.84
CA THR A 343 -23.44 2.49 -9.94
C THR A 343 -22.20 2.77 -9.07
N TRP A 344 -22.19 2.32 -7.82
CA TRP A 344 -21.04 2.47 -6.94
C TRP A 344 -19.81 1.72 -7.43
N THR A 345 -19.99 0.53 -8.01
CA THR A 345 -18.89 -0.23 -8.62
C THR A 345 -18.25 0.56 -9.76
N ALA A 346 -19.06 1.14 -10.65
CA ALA A 346 -18.55 2.00 -11.72
C ALA A 346 -17.82 3.26 -11.20
N GLN A 347 -18.31 3.86 -10.11
CA GLN A 347 -17.63 4.99 -9.45
C GLN A 347 -16.29 4.57 -8.83
N ILE A 348 -16.22 3.42 -8.17
CA ILE A 348 -14.99 2.86 -7.61
C ILE A 348 -13.96 2.60 -8.71
N ASP A 349 -14.37 2.01 -9.83
CA ASP A 349 -13.47 1.77 -10.96
C ASP A 349 -12.96 3.07 -11.58
N SER A 350 -13.83 4.08 -11.71
CA SER A 350 -13.42 5.43 -12.13
C SER A 350 -12.40 6.06 -11.19
N LEU A 351 -12.61 5.94 -9.87
CA LEU A 351 -11.69 6.45 -8.87
C LEU A 351 -10.34 5.71 -8.88
N LYS A 352 -10.34 4.38 -9.05
CA LYS A 352 -9.10 3.61 -9.23
C LYS A 352 -8.31 4.08 -10.43
N ASN A 353 -8.96 4.28 -11.58
CA ASN A 353 -8.28 4.77 -12.78
C ASN A 353 -7.65 6.15 -12.55
N LYS A 354 -8.38 7.07 -11.87
CA LYS A 354 -7.83 8.39 -11.50
C LYS A 354 -6.68 8.29 -10.51
N TYR A 355 -6.74 7.36 -9.56
CA TYR A 355 -5.67 7.11 -8.61
C TYR A 355 -4.40 6.61 -9.30
N ASP A 356 -4.54 5.64 -10.22
CA ASP A 356 -3.42 5.11 -11.00
C ASP A 356 -2.78 6.18 -11.89
N GLU A 357 -3.59 7.05 -12.50
CA GLU A 357 -3.12 8.21 -13.25
C GLU A 357 -2.36 9.19 -12.36
N ALA A 358 -2.89 9.52 -11.18
CA ALA A 358 -2.22 10.37 -10.21
C ALA A 358 -0.87 9.77 -9.75
N GLN A 359 -0.80 8.45 -9.53
CA GLN A 359 0.46 7.77 -9.21
C GLN A 359 1.47 7.87 -10.35
N ARG A 360 1.05 7.71 -11.61
CA ARG A 360 1.92 7.91 -12.78
C ARG A 360 2.45 9.34 -12.84
N ILE A 361 1.60 10.34 -12.66
CA ILE A 361 2.01 11.75 -12.64
C ILE A 361 3.02 12.02 -11.53
N ILE A 362 2.84 11.43 -10.34
CA ILE A 362 3.80 11.55 -9.23
C ILE A 362 5.14 10.89 -9.59
N ALA A 363 5.12 9.72 -10.22
CA ALA A 363 6.34 9.03 -10.65
C ALA A 363 7.09 9.83 -11.73
N ASP A 364 6.38 10.37 -12.72
CA ASP A 364 6.93 11.22 -13.77
C ASP A 364 7.51 12.51 -13.19
N SER A 365 6.82 13.15 -12.24
CA SER A 365 7.29 14.33 -11.53
C SER A 365 8.57 14.07 -10.73
N LYS A 366 8.64 12.94 -10.02
CA LYS A 366 9.87 12.52 -9.32
C LYS A 366 11.03 12.32 -10.31
N THR A 367 10.75 11.66 -11.43
CA THR A 367 11.75 11.44 -12.49
C THR A 367 12.24 12.76 -13.05
N ALA A 368 11.33 13.68 -13.37
CA ALA A 368 11.65 15.04 -13.83
C ALA A 368 12.48 15.83 -12.82
N THR A 369 12.19 15.65 -11.52
CA THR A 369 12.96 16.30 -10.45
C THR A 369 14.39 15.78 -10.39
N VAL A 370 14.58 14.46 -10.52
CA VAL A 370 15.91 13.83 -10.54
C VAL A 370 16.70 14.27 -11.78
N THR A 371 16.08 14.29 -12.96
CA THR A 371 16.77 14.80 -14.17
C THR A 371 17.09 16.28 -14.06
N ALA A 372 16.19 17.11 -13.51
CA ALA A 372 16.48 18.52 -13.27
C ALA A 372 17.64 18.72 -12.29
N GLN A 373 17.72 17.92 -11.22
CA GLN A 373 18.86 17.94 -10.29
C GLN A 373 20.16 17.51 -10.95
N ALA A 374 20.12 16.46 -11.79
CA ALA A 374 21.29 15.99 -12.54
C ALA A 374 21.79 17.08 -13.52
N ILE A 375 20.88 17.71 -14.27
CA ILE A 375 21.21 18.81 -15.18
C ILE A 375 21.78 20.00 -14.39
N ALA A 376 21.20 20.36 -13.24
CA ALA A 376 21.70 21.44 -12.41
C ALA A 376 23.11 21.14 -11.88
N GLN A 377 23.38 19.91 -11.44
CA GLN A 377 24.73 19.48 -11.03
C GLN A 377 25.72 19.54 -12.20
N GLU A 378 25.31 19.12 -13.39
CA GLU A 378 26.14 19.20 -14.60
C GLU A 378 26.49 20.66 -14.93
N ILE A 379 25.52 21.58 -14.88
CA ILE A 379 25.74 23.02 -15.08
C ILE A 379 26.70 23.59 -14.03
N ILE A 380 26.53 23.22 -12.75
CA ILE A 380 27.43 23.66 -11.67
C ILE A 380 28.84 23.15 -11.92
N LEU A 381 29.00 21.86 -12.25
CA LEU A 381 30.30 21.25 -12.52
C LEU A 381 30.99 21.91 -13.73
N ASP A 382 30.23 22.25 -14.77
CA ASP A 382 30.76 22.93 -15.96
C ASP A 382 31.15 24.38 -15.67
N ALA A 383 30.37 25.07 -14.83
CA ALA A 383 30.72 26.40 -14.33
C ALA A 383 31.97 26.36 -13.44
N GLU A 384 32.10 25.35 -12.58
CA GLU A 384 33.30 25.12 -11.75
C GLU A 384 34.53 24.87 -12.63
N LYS A 385 34.44 23.99 -13.63
CA LYS A 385 35.51 23.75 -14.61
C LYS A 385 35.93 25.02 -15.33
N LYS A 386 34.97 25.82 -15.82
CA LYS A 386 35.26 27.12 -16.44
C LYS A 386 35.91 28.08 -15.46
N SER A 387 35.49 28.09 -14.20
CA SER A 387 36.07 28.96 -13.18
C SER A 387 37.52 28.57 -12.86
N VAL A 388 37.80 27.27 -12.76
CA VAL A 388 39.16 26.73 -12.55
C VAL A 388 40.03 27.07 -13.75
N PHE A 389 39.55 26.84 -14.96
CA PHE A 389 40.25 27.20 -16.18
C PHE A 389 40.57 28.70 -16.22
N LEU A 390 39.60 29.58 -15.97
CA LEU A 390 39.82 31.03 -15.90
C LEU A 390 40.84 31.41 -14.82
N LYS A 391 40.84 30.70 -13.68
CA LYS A 391 41.80 30.92 -12.59
C LYS A 391 43.20 30.47 -12.99
N GLU A 392 43.34 29.34 -13.69
CA GLU A 392 44.62 28.89 -14.27
C GLU A 392 45.13 29.86 -15.35
N VAL A 393 44.25 30.35 -16.23
CA VAL A 393 44.61 31.37 -17.22
C VAL A 393 45.07 32.66 -16.52
N ALA A 394 44.34 33.13 -15.51
CA ALA A 394 44.72 34.32 -14.75
C ALA A 394 46.06 34.15 -14.00
N LEU A 395 46.32 32.96 -13.44
CA LEU A 395 47.61 32.64 -12.81
C LEU A 395 48.73 32.59 -13.86
N SER A 396 48.49 31.97 -15.02
CA SER A 396 49.42 31.93 -16.14
C SER A 396 49.73 33.33 -16.69
N GLU A 397 48.73 34.21 -16.81
CA GLU A 397 48.92 35.60 -17.21
C GLU A 397 49.67 36.41 -16.14
N SER A 398 49.40 36.14 -14.86
CA SER A 398 50.14 36.73 -13.73
C SER A 398 51.61 36.32 -13.76
N ASP A 399 51.90 35.03 -13.98
CA ASP A 399 53.25 34.50 -14.10
C ASP A 399 53.96 35.04 -15.35
N LYS A 400 53.26 35.19 -16.47
CA LYS A 400 53.75 35.86 -17.68
C LYS A 400 54.09 37.33 -17.40
N GLY A 401 53.25 38.05 -16.65
CA GLY A 401 53.52 39.42 -16.21
C GLY A 401 54.75 39.50 -15.31
N ARG A 402 54.93 38.53 -14.41
CA ARG A 402 56.10 38.43 -13.53
C ARG A 402 57.39 38.16 -14.32
N MET A 403 57.33 37.28 -15.33
CA MET A 403 58.45 37.02 -16.23
C MET A 403 58.81 38.25 -17.08
N LEU A 404 57.82 38.96 -17.62
CA LEU A 404 58.07 40.19 -18.38
C LEU A 404 58.76 41.25 -17.53
N LYS A 405 58.36 41.39 -16.26
CA LYS A 405 59.01 42.32 -15.32
C LYS A 405 60.45 41.91 -15.01
N GLN A 406 60.71 40.61 -14.86
CA GLN A 406 62.08 40.09 -14.68
C GLN A 406 62.95 40.28 -15.93
N ILE A 407 62.36 40.15 -17.13
CA ILE A 407 63.06 40.45 -18.39
C ILE A 407 63.44 41.93 -18.43
N GLU A 408 62.50 42.83 -18.12
CA GLU A 408 62.71 44.27 -18.12
C GLU A 408 63.79 44.69 -17.09
N GLU A 409 63.78 44.09 -15.89
CA GLU A 409 64.82 44.27 -14.87
C GLU A 409 66.19 43.79 -15.36
N LYS A 410 66.27 42.63 -16.01
CA LYS A 410 67.53 42.11 -16.57
C LYS A 410 68.03 42.93 -17.75
N GLU A 411 67.16 43.40 -18.63
CA GLU A 411 67.53 44.31 -19.72
C GLU A 411 68.09 45.63 -19.17
N GLN A 412 67.53 46.14 -18.07
CA GLN A 412 68.05 47.32 -17.40
C GLN A 412 69.44 47.06 -16.79
N GLN A 413 69.63 45.90 -16.14
CA GLN A 413 70.96 45.49 -15.65
C GLN A 413 71.99 45.36 -16.78
N ILE A 414 71.60 44.82 -17.93
CA ILE A 414 72.48 44.73 -19.10
C ILE A 414 72.89 46.11 -19.58
N LYS A 415 71.95 47.06 -19.70
CA LYS A 415 72.26 48.44 -20.09
C LYS A 415 73.21 49.13 -19.11
N ASP A 416 73.03 48.90 -17.81
CA ASP A 416 73.91 49.46 -16.79
C ASP A 416 75.32 48.83 -16.84
N MET A 417 75.41 47.53 -17.10
CA MET A 417 76.68 46.84 -17.36
C MET A 417 77.37 47.31 -18.65
N GLU A 418 76.61 47.57 -19.71
CA GLU A 418 77.14 48.13 -20.97
C GLU A 418 77.75 49.52 -20.74
N LYS A 419 77.07 50.38 -19.97
CA LYS A 419 77.65 51.68 -19.57
C LYS A 419 78.92 51.53 -18.76
N GLN A 420 78.95 50.63 -17.78
CA GLN A 420 80.15 50.35 -16.99
C GLN A 420 81.29 49.82 -17.87
N LYS A 421 80.98 48.96 -18.85
CA LYS A 421 81.95 48.48 -19.83
C LYS A 421 82.50 49.64 -20.66
N ASP A 422 81.65 50.53 -21.16
CA ASP A 422 82.08 51.69 -21.95
C ASP A 422 82.96 52.64 -21.13
N GLU A 423 82.62 52.86 -19.85
CA GLU A 423 83.46 53.63 -18.93
C GLU A 423 84.82 52.97 -18.66
N LEU A 424 84.84 51.63 -18.51
CA LEU A 424 86.08 50.87 -18.35
C LEU A 424 86.93 50.91 -19.64
N VAL A 425 86.32 50.80 -20.81
CA VAL A 425 87.00 50.95 -22.10
C VAL A 425 87.62 52.33 -22.21
N ALA A 426 86.89 53.40 -21.87
CA ALA A 426 87.43 54.76 -21.87
C ALA A 426 88.63 54.93 -20.92
N LYS A 427 88.58 54.30 -19.73
CA LYS A 427 89.73 54.27 -18.80
C LYS A 427 90.92 53.50 -19.37
N ILE A 428 90.70 52.39 -20.04
CA ILE A 428 91.76 51.63 -20.71
C ILE A 428 92.40 52.49 -21.80
N THR A 429 91.61 53.15 -22.65
CA THR A 429 92.14 54.06 -23.68
C THR A 429 92.98 55.17 -23.08
N GLN A 430 92.54 55.79 -21.97
CA GLN A 430 93.34 56.80 -21.26
C GLN A 430 94.65 56.24 -20.70
N MET A 431 94.64 55.01 -20.16
CA MET A 431 95.86 54.36 -19.68
C MET A 431 96.82 54.03 -20.83
N GLU A 432 96.31 53.58 -21.97
CA GLU A 432 97.12 53.32 -23.17
C GLU A 432 97.78 54.60 -23.71
N GLU A 433 97.06 55.73 -23.72
CA GLU A 433 97.62 57.04 -24.06
C GLU A 433 98.72 57.47 -23.07
N ALA A 434 98.52 57.26 -21.77
CA ALA A 434 99.53 57.54 -20.75
C ALA A 434 100.79 56.67 -20.89
N ILE A 435 100.63 55.39 -21.26
CA ILE A 435 101.74 54.48 -21.57
C ILE A 435 102.49 54.92 -22.83
N ALA A 436 101.79 55.36 -23.88
CA ALA A 436 102.41 55.90 -25.07
C ALA A 436 103.27 57.14 -24.77
N ASP A 437 102.78 58.02 -23.91
CA ASP A 437 103.47 59.24 -23.49
C ASP A 437 104.70 58.94 -22.60
N LEU A 438 104.60 57.93 -21.72
CA LEU A 438 105.74 57.40 -20.96
C LEU A 438 106.82 56.81 -21.86
N ASN A 439 106.43 56.02 -22.87
CA ASN A 439 107.37 55.45 -23.84
C ASN A 439 108.08 56.51 -24.68
N LYS A 440 107.39 57.63 -24.97
CA LYS A 440 108.00 58.79 -25.63
C LYS A 440 109.04 59.47 -24.73
N LYS A 441 108.73 59.67 -23.44
CA LYS A 441 109.68 60.20 -22.44
C LYS A 441 110.91 59.31 -22.24
N ILE A 442 110.74 57.98 -22.29
CA ILE A 442 111.86 57.02 -22.23
C ILE A 442 112.75 57.14 -23.47
N LYS A 443 112.19 57.31 -24.67
CA LYS A 443 112.97 57.55 -25.90
C LYS A 443 113.71 58.89 -25.89
N GLU A 444 113.13 59.92 -25.28
CA GLU A 444 113.76 61.24 -25.14
C GLU A 444 114.85 61.27 -24.05
N ALA A 445 114.80 60.37 -23.06
CA ALA A 445 115.84 60.21 -22.03
C ALA A 445 117.04 59.35 -22.46
N ALA A 446 116.93 58.58 -23.55
CA ALA A 446 117.93 57.60 -23.99
C ALA A 446 119.08 58.17 -24.86
N THR A 447 119.16 59.49 -25.10
CA THR A 447 120.26 60.14 -25.84
C THR A 447 121.40 60.66 -24.97
N ALA A 448 121.32 60.51 -23.65
CA ALA A 448 122.42 60.83 -22.73
C ALA A 448 122.81 59.59 -21.92
N VAL A 449 124.09 59.24 -22.01
CA VAL A 449 124.81 58.18 -21.29
C VAL A 449 124.99 56.86 -22.06
N SER A 450 126.25 56.45 -22.10
CA SER A 450 126.94 55.65 -23.10
C SER A 450 127.47 54.33 -22.52
N ILE A 451 127.54 53.28 -23.37
CA ILE A 451 128.59 52.23 -23.44
C ILE A 451 128.58 51.21 -22.25
N ALA A 452 128.72 49.88 -22.37
CA ALA A 452 129.61 49.04 -23.19
C ALA A 452 129.23 47.55 -23.08
N ASP A 453 129.83 46.76 -23.99
CA ASP A 453 130.25 45.36 -23.81
C ASP A 453 129.31 44.22 -24.29
N SER A 454 129.36 43.94 -25.60
CA SER A 454 128.86 42.67 -26.17
C SER A 454 129.61 42.28 -27.45
N GLY A 455 130.90 41.96 -27.31
CA GLY A 455 131.61 41.18 -28.34
C GLY A 455 131.17 39.71 -28.33
N ASN A 456 131.06 39.09 -29.51
CA ASN A 456 130.66 37.68 -29.67
C ASN A 456 131.56 36.72 -28.84
N LYS A 457 130.95 35.97 -27.92
CA LYS A 457 131.59 34.93 -27.11
C LYS A 457 131.36 33.54 -27.72
N GLU A 458 132.34 32.65 -27.59
CA GLU A 458 132.17 31.22 -27.90
C GLU A 458 131.91 30.45 -26.60
N TYR A 459 131.01 29.47 -26.66
CA TYR A 459 130.61 28.63 -25.53
C TYR A 459 130.92 27.16 -25.81
N VAL A 460 131.44 26.46 -24.82
CA VAL A 460 131.63 25.00 -24.84
C VAL A 460 130.97 24.40 -23.61
N VAL A 461 130.27 23.29 -23.82
CA VAL A 461 129.56 22.56 -22.76
C VAL A 461 130.29 21.24 -22.52
N GLU A 462 130.64 20.99 -21.28
CA GLU A 462 131.20 19.73 -20.80
C GLU A 462 130.22 19.07 -19.84
N VAL A 463 130.11 17.74 -19.92
CA VAL A 463 129.18 16.97 -19.09
C VAL A 463 129.97 15.96 -18.28
N VAL A 464 129.92 16.09 -16.96
CA VAL A 464 130.50 15.13 -16.02
C VAL A 464 129.36 14.30 -15.46
N LYS A 465 129.42 12.98 -15.65
CA LYS A 465 128.42 12.06 -15.08
C LYS A 465 128.65 11.93 -13.57
N HIS A 466 127.58 11.72 -12.81
CA HIS A 466 127.72 11.34 -11.41
C HIS A 466 128.44 9.99 -11.29
N ASN A 467 129.08 9.74 -10.15
CA ASN A 467 129.69 8.44 -9.87
C ASN A 467 128.60 7.35 -9.76
N SER A 468 128.97 6.07 -9.74
CA SER A 468 128.01 4.96 -9.63
C SER A 468 127.14 4.99 -8.36
N ASN A 469 127.52 5.80 -7.37
CA ASN A 469 126.76 6.00 -6.13
C ASN A 469 125.74 7.14 -6.25
N GLY A 470 125.63 7.79 -7.43
CA GLY A 470 124.72 8.90 -7.66
C GLY A 470 125.15 10.22 -7.01
N GLU A 471 126.41 10.33 -6.60
CA GLU A 471 127.00 11.57 -6.07
C GLU A 471 127.80 12.29 -7.16
N VAL A 472 127.89 13.62 -7.02
CA VAL A 472 128.62 14.47 -7.95
C VAL A 472 130.09 14.04 -8.01
N ASP A 473 130.56 13.66 -9.20
CA ASP A 473 131.97 13.30 -9.41
C ASP A 473 132.88 14.52 -9.33
N SER A 474 133.28 14.85 -8.10
CA SER A 474 134.12 16.00 -7.80
C SER A 474 135.51 15.90 -8.42
N GLU A 475 136.07 14.69 -8.59
CA GLU A 475 137.36 14.49 -9.27
C GLU A 475 137.21 14.73 -10.78
N GLY A 476 136.15 14.21 -11.40
CA GLY A 476 135.82 14.46 -12.81
C GLY A 476 135.58 15.94 -13.13
N ILE A 477 134.84 16.66 -12.27
CA ILE A 477 134.64 18.11 -12.41
C ILE A 477 135.97 18.85 -12.30
N ASN A 478 136.81 18.51 -11.32
CA ASN A 478 138.09 19.19 -11.12
C ASN A 478 139.05 18.96 -12.29
N HIS A 479 139.06 17.75 -12.86
CA HIS A 479 139.80 17.45 -14.08
C HIS A 479 139.33 18.30 -15.28
N VAL A 480 138.01 18.41 -15.50
CA VAL A 480 137.46 19.25 -16.58
C VAL A 480 137.75 20.73 -16.37
N LEU A 481 137.62 21.24 -15.14
CA LEU A 481 137.93 22.63 -14.80
C LEU A 481 139.41 22.94 -15.04
N GLN A 482 140.33 22.07 -14.61
CA GLN A 482 141.77 22.26 -14.85
C GLN A 482 142.10 22.19 -16.33
N SER A 483 141.58 21.19 -17.06
CA SER A 483 141.81 21.06 -18.51
C SER A 483 141.32 22.30 -19.27
N ARG A 484 140.11 22.78 -18.99
CA ARG A 484 139.53 23.93 -19.70
C ARG A 484 140.14 25.26 -19.29
N SER A 485 140.52 25.41 -18.01
CA SER A 485 141.28 26.57 -17.54
C SER A 485 142.66 26.67 -18.22
N ASN A 486 143.36 25.54 -18.40
CA ASN A 486 144.64 25.53 -19.11
C ASN A 486 144.51 25.94 -20.59
N ASP A 487 143.37 25.64 -21.22
CA ASP A 487 143.04 26.05 -22.59
C ASP A 487 142.53 27.51 -22.71
N GLY A 488 142.50 28.24 -21.58
CA GLY A 488 142.09 29.64 -21.50
C GLY A 488 140.58 29.86 -21.55
N TRP A 489 139.77 28.85 -21.21
CA TRP A 489 138.32 28.97 -21.06
C TRP A 489 137.94 29.38 -19.64
N LYS A 490 136.93 30.24 -19.50
CA LYS A 490 136.38 30.67 -18.21
C LYS A 490 135.05 29.97 -17.97
N LEU A 491 134.85 29.37 -16.79
CA LEU A 491 133.55 28.81 -16.43
C LEU A 491 132.52 29.94 -16.34
N SER A 492 131.42 29.82 -17.09
CA SER A 492 130.30 30.77 -17.11
C SER A 492 129.17 30.28 -16.19
N PHE A 493 128.78 29.00 -16.32
CA PHE A 493 127.71 28.39 -15.54
C PHE A 493 128.03 26.93 -15.18
N ILE A 494 127.57 26.50 -14.02
CA ILE A 494 127.50 25.09 -13.61
C ILE A 494 126.04 24.75 -13.31
N LEU A 495 125.55 23.66 -13.88
CA LEU A 495 124.18 23.17 -13.70
C LEU A 495 124.26 21.74 -13.19
N ASN A 496 123.64 21.49 -12.04
CA ASN A 496 123.45 20.13 -11.55
C ASN A 496 122.08 19.63 -12.03
N ASP A 497 122.06 18.70 -12.98
CA ASP A 497 120.86 18.11 -13.58
C ASP A 497 120.52 16.81 -12.84
N GLU A 498 119.79 16.94 -11.71
CA GLU A 498 119.27 15.84 -10.88
C GLU A 498 117.92 15.32 -11.41
N GLY A 499 117.89 14.94 -12.69
CA GLY A 499 116.67 14.54 -13.39
C GLY A 499 115.97 13.30 -12.84
N GLY A 500 116.62 12.50 -11.99
CA GLY A 500 116.07 11.25 -11.46
C GLY A 500 115.17 11.37 -10.23
N LYS A 501 115.28 12.42 -9.40
CA LYS A 501 114.60 12.47 -8.07
C LYS A 501 113.34 13.33 -7.99
N LEU A 502 113.09 14.23 -8.94
CA LEU A 502 111.99 15.20 -8.87
C LEU A 502 110.59 14.64 -9.23
N GLN A 503 110.49 13.43 -9.82
CA GLN A 503 109.19 12.83 -10.17
C GLN A 503 108.46 12.15 -9.01
N ALA A 504 109.06 12.02 -7.82
CA ALA A 504 108.44 11.35 -6.67
C ALA A 504 107.62 12.29 -5.74
N ALA A 505 107.68 13.62 -5.93
CA ALA A 505 107.21 14.59 -4.92
C ALA A 505 105.87 15.31 -5.21
N LEU A 506 105.23 15.10 -6.38
CA LEU A 506 103.97 15.78 -6.72
C LEU A 506 102.92 14.77 -7.19
N GLY A 507 102.21 14.20 -6.22
CA GLY A 507 101.02 13.37 -6.44
C GLY A 507 99.87 14.20 -7.02
N SER A 508 99.35 13.69 -8.15
CA SER A 508 98.12 14.00 -8.90
C SER A 508 97.01 14.77 -8.15
N SER A 509 96.30 15.71 -8.76
CA SER A 509 95.66 15.59 -10.07
C SER A 509 95.29 16.95 -10.64
N GLU A 510 95.72 17.25 -11.87
CA GLU A 510 94.80 17.72 -12.91
C GLU A 510 95.45 17.49 -14.27
N SER A 511 94.68 16.76 -15.09
CA SER A 511 95.03 16.27 -16.40
C SER A 511 95.20 17.41 -17.40
N ASN A 512 96.40 17.59 -17.95
CA ASN A 512 96.59 18.20 -19.26
C ASN A 512 97.77 17.57 -20.00
N SER A 513 97.41 16.59 -20.85
CA SER A 513 97.87 16.42 -22.23
C SER A 513 99.20 17.07 -22.62
N LEU A 514 100.27 16.27 -22.63
CA LEU A 514 101.31 16.19 -23.69
C LEU A 514 102.39 15.18 -23.25
N SER A 515 102.08 13.88 -23.33
CA SER A 515 103.04 12.79 -23.14
C SER A 515 103.45 12.21 -24.51
N VAL A 516 104.50 12.77 -25.09
CA VAL A 516 105.26 12.14 -26.18
C VAL A 516 106.69 11.92 -25.68
N GLY A 517 107.14 10.66 -25.70
CA GLY A 517 108.56 10.30 -25.62
C GLY A 517 109.02 9.78 -24.26
N ALA A 518 109.22 8.46 -24.21
CA ALA A 518 109.87 7.75 -23.13
C ALA A 518 111.26 8.33 -22.82
N TYR A 519 111.40 9.04 -21.70
CA TYR A 519 112.70 9.29 -21.09
C TYR A 519 113.10 8.03 -20.32
N SER A 520 113.81 7.14 -20.99
CA SER A 520 114.59 6.10 -20.31
C SER A 520 115.65 6.80 -19.46
N SER A 521 115.61 6.57 -18.14
CA SER A 521 116.70 6.82 -17.19
C SER A 521 117.52 8.09 -17.45
N LYS A 522 117.01 9.26 -17.03
CA LYS A 522 117.86 10.45 -16.91
C LYS A 522 118.92 10.17 -15.85
N GLU A 523 120.15 9.88 -16.29
CA GLU A 523 121.32 9.78 -15.44
C GLU A 523 121.64 11.18 -14.88
N ASP A 524 121.81 11.27 -13.56
CA ASP A 524 122.21 12.52 -12.92
C ASP A 524 123.59 12.94 -13.46
N ARG A 525 123.72 14.21 -13.83
CA ARG A 525 124.95 14.76 -14.45
C ARG A 525 125.16 16.22 -14.09
N VAL A 526 126.42 16.63 -14.03
CA VAL A 526 126.80 18.03 -13.90
C VAL A 526 127.22 18.56 -15.26
N VAL A 527 126.57 19.62 -15.69
CA VAL A 527 126.84 20.31 -16.95
C VAL A 527 127.62 21.58 -16.63
N LEU A 528 128.83 21.69 -17.17
CA LEU A 528 129.73 22.82 -17.03
C LEU A 528 129.75 23.58 -18.36
N ILE A 529 129.36 24.87 -18.33
CA ILE A 529 129.37 25.74 -19.51
C ILE A 529 130.51 26.72 -19.37
N PHE A 530 131.45 26.66 -20.30
CA PHE A 530 132.59 27.55 -20.36
C PHE A 530 132.41 28.58 -21.49
N GLU A 531 132.87 29.80 -21.25
CA GLU A 531 132.92 30.87 -22.22
C GLU A 531 134.36 31.34 -22.47
N ARG A 532 134.63 31.73 -23.71
CA ARG A 532 135.87 32.43 -24.08
C ARG A 532 135.54 33.48 -25.13
N ALA A 533 136.25 34.61 -25.09
CA ALA A 533 136.19 35.58 -26.19
C ALA A 533 136.70 34.92 -27.47
N LYS A 534 135.93 35.04 -28.57
CA LYS A 534 136.34 34.50 -29.87
C LYS A 534 137.62 35.21 -30.32
N LYS A 535 138.74 34.49 -30.47
CA LYS A 535 139.93 35.02 -31.13
C LYS A 535 139.55 35.30 -32.58
N LYS A 536 139.74 36.55 -33.03
CA LYS A 536 139.45 36.97 -34.41
C LYS A 536 140.25 36.16 -35.42
#